data_AF-A0A9E3KAG1-F1
#
_entry.id   AF-A0A9E3KAG1-F1
#
_cell.length_a   1.000
_cell.length_b   1.000
_cell.length_c   1.000
_cell.angle_alpha   90.00
_cell.angle_beta   90.00
_cell.angle_gamma   90.00
#
_symmetry.space_group_name_H-M   'P 1'
#
loop_
_entity.id
_entity.type
_entity.pdbx_description
1 polymer ?
#
loop_
_entity_poly.entity_id
_entity_poly.type
_entity_poly.pdbx_seq_one_letter_code
_entity_poly.pdbx_strand_id
1 'polypeptide(L)'
;MKKTWVIALSIFALYFVTACSDDDNTSDPNTLLPRQSLADEDQTLTRYTVNGDVKTFDRDYEVDPDIVSYREDKALHTRMFERFTGIVPSGRRQFVKQFTPFHGGDVIAGYVYPLNGSNRTEWNIGLDVLTMEVEEASIQASINNPNQDPNYVASFTTIHEYGHLLSLFADELDLNATNCTNFESTYGCLVDDAILQAYYDEFWAADYDEYLTVLGQVGQDGISDAWYDRDPSAFTTRYAATDPQEDFSESFAWFVFRNPPTENTIEDQKLNFFYDYLDLVALRTTMRQYIINNIAPSPAPVPVPSVNGNVIGSALNVNLDDIHRQCGLKKAAR
;
A
#
# COMPACT_ATOMS: atom_id res chain seq x y z
N MET A 1 31.30 -74.65 8.25
CA MET A 1 30.55 -74.28 9.47
C MET A 1 30.71 -72.77 9.70
N LYS A 2 29.59 -72.09 10.00
CA LYS A 2 29.42 -70.64 10.27
C LYS A 2 29.38 -69.76 9.01
N LYS A 3 28.47 -68.80 8.85
CA LYS A 3 27.17 -68.47 9.46
C LYS A 3 26.51 -67.48 8.48
N THR A 4 25.28 -67.74 8.08
CA THR A 4 24.41 -66.84 7.30
C THR A 4 24.14 -65.56 8.08
N TRP A 5 24.23 -64.41 7.43
CA TRP A 5 23.63 -63.17 7.92
C TRP A 5 22.84 -62.53 6.79
N VAL A 6 21.52 -62.52 6.99
CA VAL A 6 20.53 -61.72 6.29
C VAL A 6 20.68 -60.30 6.83
N ILE A 7 20.95 -59.33 5.96
CA ILE A 7 20.85 -57.90 6.32
C ILE A 7 19.55 -57.39 5.70
N ALA A 8 18.63 -57.00 6.57
CA ALA A 8 17.37 -56.39 6.23
C ALA A 8 17.59 -55.02 5.60
N LEU A 9 16.99 -54.79 4.42
CA LEU A 9 16.87 -53.48 3.80
C LEU A 9 15.90 -52.66 4.66
N SER A 10 16.42 -51.72 5.44
CA SER A 10 15.61 -50.68 6.09
C SER A 10 15.68 -49.43 5.22
N ILE A 11 14.61 -49.15 4.49
CA ILE A 11 14.43 -47.90 3.76
C ILE A 11 14.11 -46.83 4.80
N PHE A 12 15.11 -46.03 5.17
CA PHE A 12 14.89 -44.74 5.80
C PHE A 12 14.94 -43.70 4.68
N ALA A 13 13.77 -43.25 4.24
CA ALA A 13 13.66 -42.07 3.41
C ALA A 13 13.92 -40.85 4.30
N LEU A 14 15.18 -40.37 4.32
CA LEU A 14 15.45 -39.00 4.74
C LEU A 14 14.95 -38.09 3.60
N TYR A 15 13.79 -37.47 3.82
CA TYR A 15 13.43 -36.24 3.15
C TYR A 15 14.43 -35.16 3.60
N PHE A 16 15.46 -34.91 2.79
CA PHE A 16 16.11 -33.61 2.83
C PHE A 16 15.19 -32.64 2.11
N VAL A 17 14.42 -31.88 2.90
CA VAL A 17 13.90 -30.60 2.44
C VAL A 17 15.11 -29.68 2.37
N THR A 18 15.69 -29.54 1.19
CA THR A 18 16.55 -28.40 0.86
C THR A 18 15.62 -27.21 0.61
N ALA A 19 15.28 -26.51 1.70
CA ALA A 19 14.75 -25.15 1.65
C ALA A 19 15.90 -24.20 2.01
N CYS A 20 15.87 -23.03 1.38
CA CYS A 20 16.91 -22.00 1.33
C CYS A 20 18.08 -22.36 0.41
N SER A 21 17.95 -21.99 -0.87
CA SER A 21 19.12 -21.59 -1.64
C SER A 21 19.64 -20.30 -1.02
N ASP A 22 20.89 -20.35 -0.57
CA ASP A 22 21.69 -19.18 -0.25
C ASP A 22 21.86 -18.35 -1.53
N ASP A 23 21.09 -17.28 -1.67
CA ASP A 23 21.54 -16.17 -2.50
C ASP A 23 22.35 -15.26 -1.58
N ASP A 24 23.68 -15.39 -1.70
CA ASP A 24 24.67 -14.40 -1.27
C ASP A 24 24.41 -13.08 -2.02
N ASN A 25 23.33 -12.38 -1.65
CA ASN A 25 23.16 -10.99 -2.01
C ASN A 25 23.58 -10.17 -0.80
N THR A 26 24.82 -9.67 -0.86
CA THR A 26 25.30 -8.59 -0.01
C THR A 26 24.53 -7.32 -0.36
N SER A 27 23.23 -7.32 -0.05
CA SER A 27 22.40 -6.14 -0.08
C SER A 27 22.76 -5.30 1.14
N ASP A 28 23.09 -4.04 0.88
CA ASP A 28 23.23 -3.04 1.92
C ASP A 28 21.91 -3.01 2.72
N PRO A 29 21.93 -3.20 4.06
CA PRO A 29 20.71 -3.10 4.86
C PRO A 29 20.00 -1.74 4.74
N ASN A 30 20.64 -0.73 4.14
CA ASN A 30 20.06 0.58 3.83
C ASN A 30 19.32 0.65 2.48
N THR A 31 19.39 -0.38 1.63
CA THR A 31 18.61 -0.39 0.38
C THR A 31 17.19 -0.89 0.61
N LEU A 32 16.23 0.03 0.66
CA LEU A 32 14.81 -0.29 0.49
C LEU A 32 14.66 -0.99 -0.86
N LEU A 33 14.24 -2.25 -0.86
CA LEU A 33 14.00 -2.98 -2.10
C LEU A 33 12.92 -2.24 -2.91
N PRO A 34 13.09 -2.08 -4.24
CA PRO A 34 12.06 -1.45 -5.06
C PRO A 34 10.73 -2.22 -4.94
N ARG A 35 9.61 -1.51 -4.70
CA ARG A 35 8.24 -2.07 -4.58
C ARG A 35 7.85 -3.01 -5.74
N GLN A 36 8.51 -2.90 -6.89
CA GLN A 36 8.38 -3.83 -8.01
C GLN A 36 8.66 -5.30 -7.61
N SER A 37 9.49 -5.57 -6.61
CA SER A 37 9.76 -6.93 -6.14
C SER A 37 8.70 -7.50 -5.20
N LEU A 38 7.71 -6.70 -4.79
CA LEU A 38 6.68 -7.12 -3.83
C LEU A 38 5.43 -7.69 -4.54
N ALA A 39 5.11 -7.21 -5.74
CA ALA A 39 4.11 -7.86 -6.58
C ALA A 39 4.76 -8.96 -7.40
N ASP A 40 4.57 -10.21 -6.96
CA ASP A 40 5.01 -11.39 -7.71
C ASP A 40 4.40 -11.38 -9.13
N GLU A 41 5.15 -11.83 -10.14
CA GLU A 41 4.62 -11.88 -11.52
C GLU A 41 3.34 -12.74 -11.57
N ASP A 42 3.25 -13.76 -10.70
CA ASP A 42 2.12 -14.67 -10.56
C ASP A 42 0.86 -14.02 -9.95
N GLN A 43 0.99 -12.87 -9.28
CA GLN A 43 -0.12 -12.10 -8.72
C GLN A 43 -0.59 -10.96 -9.63
N THR A 44 0.20 -10.61 -10.63
CA THR A 44 -0.13 -9.57 -11.59
C THR A 44 -1.19 -10.10 -12.57
N LEU A 45 -2.33 -9.43 -12.72
CA LEU A 45 -3.45 -9.96 -13.53
C LEU A 45 -3.39 -9.48 -14.98
N THR A 46 -3.45 -8.15 -15.15
CA THR A 46 -3.55 -7.51 -16.46
C THR A 46 -2.72 -6.24 -16.48
N ARG A 47 -2.04 -5.97 -17.59
CA ARG A 47 -1.43 -4.66 -17.86
C ARG A 47 -2.27 -3.87 -18.84
N TYR A 48 -2.53 -2.61 -18.49
CA TYR A 48 -3.11 -1.61 -19.38
C TYR A 48 -2.13 -0.46 -19.62
N THR A 49 -2.06 0.02 -20.85
CA THR A 49 -1.45 1.32 -21.15
C THR A 49 -2.47 2.44 -20.89
N VAL A 50 -2.00 3.59 -20.43
CA VAL A 50 -2.84 4.72 -20.03
C VAL A 50 -2.52 5.95 -20.86
N ASN A 51 -3.57 6.58 -21.40
CA ASN A 51 -3.50 7.89 -22.04
C ASN A 51 -4.66 8.76 -21.53
N GLY A 52 -4.37 9.57 -20.51
CA GLY A 52 -5.39 10.39 -19.84
C GLY A 52 -6.46 9.50 -19.20
N ASP A 53 -7.71 9.64 -19.65
CA ASP A 53 -8.88 8.93 -19.11
C ASP A 53 -9.15 7.61 -19.81
N VAL A 54 -8.24 7.18 -20.69
CA VAL A 54 -8.37 5.96 -21.47
C VAL A 54 -7.31 4.96 -21.04
N LYS A 55 -7.75 3.77 -20.62
CA LYS A 55 -6.90 2.59 -20.53
C LYS A 55 -7.08 1.71 -21.76
N THR A 56 -5.98 1.23 -22.32
CA THR A 56 -5.98 0.28 -23.45
C THR A 56 -5.34 -1.01 -23.01
N PHE A 57 -6.02 -2.12 -23.28
CA PHE A 57 -5.50 -3.45 -22.98
C PHE A 57 -4.16 -3.67 -23.68
N ASP A 58 -3.15 -4.13 -22.94
CA ASP A 58 -1.85 -4.50 -23.49
C ASP A 58 -1.65 -6.02 -23.40
N ARG A 59 -1.71 -6.58 -22.19
CA ARG A 59 -1.59 -8.03 -22.00
C ARG A 59 -2.24 -8.52 -20.72
N ASP A 60 -2.62 -9.78 -20.74
CA ASP A 60 -2.87 -10.56 -19.52
C ASP A 60 -1.61 -11.36 -19.17
N TYR A 61 -1.42 -11.62 -17.88
CA TYR A 61 -0.38 -12.51 -17.37
C TYR A 61 -0.97 -13.91 -17.15
N GLU A 62 -0.08 -14.89 -17.06
CA GLU A 62 -0.43 -16.22 -16.54
C GLU A 62 -0.50 -16.12 -15.02
N VAL A 63 -1.55 -16.71 -14.44
CA VAL A 63 -1.85 -16.59 -13.01
C VAL A 63 -2.39 -17.92 -12.49
N ASP A 64 -2.37 -18.10 -11.18
CA ASP A 64 -2.97 -19.27 -10.54
C ASP A 64 -4.45 -19.43 -10.95
N PRO A 65 -4.93 -20.66 -11.24
CA PRO A 65 -6.33 -20.93 -11.53
C PRO A 65 -7.34 -20.29 -10.58
N ASP A 66 -6.99 -20.15 -9.30
CA ASP A 66 -7.88 -19.60 -8.26
C ASP A 66 -8.14 -18.09 -8.41
N ILE A 67 -7.30 -17.36 -9.17
CA ILE A 67 -7.43 -15.91 -9.38
C ILE A 67 -7.71 -15.50 -10.84
N VAL A 68 -7.92 -16.49 -11.72
CA VAL A 68 -8.26 -16.25 -13.15
C VAL A 68 -9.55 -15.43 -13.29
N SER A 69 -10.53 -15.64 -12.41
CA SER A 69 -11.80 -14.89 -12.43
C SER A 69 -11.60 -13.39 -12.27
N TYR A 70 -10.69 -12.97 -11.38
CA TYR A 70 -10.36 -11.55 -11.20
C TYR A 70 -9.69 -10.96 -12.44
N ARG A 71 -8.75 -11.69 -13.04
CA ARG A 71 -8.12 -11.28 -14.31
C ARG A 71 -9.15 -11.10 -15.44
N GLU A 72 -10.16 -11.95 -15.48
CA GLU A 72 -11.22 -11.91 -16.49
C GLU A 72 -12.30 -10.86 -16.21
N ASP A 73 -12.40 -10.34 -14.98
CA ASP A 73 -13.34 -9.29 -14.61
C ASP A 73 -12.88 -7.90 -15.10
N LYS A 74 -12.99 -7.70 -16.42
CA LYS A 74 -12.68 -6.42 -17.06
C LYS A 74 -13.62 -5.29 -16.62
N ALA A 75 -14.78 -5.61 -16.02
CA ALA A 75 -15.69 -4.61 -15.46
C ALA A 75 -15.13 -4.08 -14.14
N LEU A 76 -14.64 -4.94 -13.24
CA LEU A 76 -13.90 -4.53 -12.04
C LEU A 76 -12.69 -3.68 -12.39
N HIS A 77 -11.85 -4.13 -13.33
CA HIS A 77 -10.70 -3.34 -13.79
C HIS A 77 -11.09 -1.95 -14.30
N THR A 78 -12.27 -1.83 -14.91
CA THR A 78 -12.80 -0.55 -15.39
C THR A 78 -13.24 0.34 -14.23
N ARG A 79 -13.98 -0.20 -13.25
CA ARG A 79 -14.36 0.54 -12.04
C ARG A 79 -13.13 1.01 -11.24
N MET A 80 -12.11 0.18 -11.09
CA MET A 80 -10.84 0.54 -10.44
C MET A 80 -10.17 1.73 -11.13
N PHE A 81 -10.07 1.69 -12.46
CA PHE A 81 -9.45 2.76 -13.22
C PHE A 81 -10.30 4.04 -13.20
N GLU A 82 -11.63 3.93 -13.32
CA GLU A 82 -12.55 5.06 -13.20
C GLU A 82 -12.47 5.71 -11.81
N ARG A 83 -12.31 4.91 -10.75
CA ARG A 83 -12.05 5.41 -9.39
C ARG A 83 -10.77 6.22 -9.33
N PHE A 84 -9.64 5.68 -9.79
CA PHE A 84 -8.37 6.41 -9.81
C PHE A 84 -8.46 7.70 -10.62
N THR A 85 -8.99 7.61 -11.84
CA THR A 85 -9.08 8.75 -12.77
C THR A 85 -10.09 9.82 -12.35
N GLY A 86 -11.10 9.44 -11.57
CA GLY A 86 -12.06 10.34 -10.97
C GLY A 86 -11.56 11.03 -9.70
N ILE A 87 -10.84 10.30 -8.82
CA ILE A 87 -10.23 10.87 -7.61
C ILE A 87 -9.11 11.84 -7.99
N VAL A 88 -8.19 11.41 -8.86
CA VAL A 88 -7.00 12.19 -9.23
C VAL A 88 -7.27 12.99 -10.50
N PRO A 89 -7.25 14.34 -10.46
CA PRO A 89 -7.51 15.17 -11.64
C PRO A 89 -6.53 14.88 -12.79
N SER A 90 -7.00 14.96 -14.04
CA SER A 90 -6.20 14.59 -15.23
C SER A 90 -4.87 15.35 -15.34
N GLY A 91 -4.85 16.64 -14.98
CA GLY A 91 -3.63 17.45 -14.95
C GLY A 91 -2.60 17.03 -13.90
N ARG A 92 -3.01 16.22 -12.91
CA ARG A 92 -2.18 15.75 -11.79
C ARG A 92 -1.70 14.30 -11.95
N ARG A 93 -2.05 13.62 -13.05
CA ARG A 93 -1.67 12.21 -13.32
C ARG A 93 -1.18 11.95 -14.74
N GLN A 94 -0.72 12.98 -15.45
CA GLN A 94 -0.28 12.85 -16.85
C GLN A 94 0.90 11.88 -17.02
N PHE A 95 1.69 11.70 -15.97
CA PHE A 95 2.83 10.80 -15.91
C PHE A 95 2.45 9.33 -15.67
N VAL A 96 1.19 9.03 -15.30
CA VAL A 96 0.74 7.64 -15.18
C VAL A 96 0.47 7.09 -16.57
N LYS A 97 1.33 6.16 -17.00
CA LYS A 97 1.31 5.54 -18.34
C LYS A 97 0.90 4.08 -18.31
N GLN A 98 0.83 3.49 -17.12
CA GLN A 98 0.44 2.10 -16.94
C GLN A 98 -0.49 1.95 -15.74
N PHE A 99 -1.49 1.09 -15.89
CA PHE A 99 -2.38 0.66 -14.82
C PHE A 99 -2.38 -0.87 -14.75
N THR A 100 -2.21 -1.40 -13.54
CA THR A 100 -2.06 -2.85 -13.32
C THR A 100 -2.96 -3.34 -12.18
N PRO A 101 -4.14 -3.91 -12.49
CA PRO A 101 -4.85 -4.75 -11.53
C PRO A 101 -3.99 -5.96 -11.16
N PHE A 102 -3.91 -6.25 -9.87
CA PHE A 102 -3.22 -7.43 -9.34
C PHE A 102 -4.03 -8.02 -8.18
N HIS A 103 -3.68 -9.23 -7.75
CA HIS A 103 -4.27 -9.88 -6.58
C HIS A 103 -3.21 -9.96 -5.46
N GLY A 104 -3.22 -8.99 -4.56
CA GLY A 104 -2.17 -8.82 -3.54
C GLY A 104 -2.26 -9.75 -2.33
N GLY A 105 -3.26 -10.64 -2.31
CA GLY A 105 -3.55 -11.47 -1.14
C GLY A 105 -3.87 -10.59 0.08
N ASP A 106 -3.35 -10.98 1.24
CA ASP A 106 -3.52 -10.22 2.49
C ASP A 106 -2.36 -9.23 2.76
N VAL A 107 -1.48 -9.00 1.76
CA VAL A 107 -0.17 -8.36 1.99
C VAL A 107 -0.07 -6.97 1.37
N ILE A 108 -0.60 -6.75 0.16
CA ILE A 108 -0.37 -5.52 -0.60
C ILE A 108 -1.69 -5.01 -1.19
N ALA A 109 -2.09 -3.79 -0.84
CA ALA A 109 -3.30 -3.14 -1.35
C ALA A 109 -3.04 -2.30 -2.63
N GLY A 110 -1.80 -1.84 -2.82
CA GLY A 110 -1.41 -1.00 -3.94
C GLY A 110 0.11 -0.90 -4.06
N TYR A 111 0.57 -0.45 -5.22
CA TYR A 111 1.97 -0.07 -5.43
C TYR A 111 2.13 0.90 -6.60
N VAL A 112 3.26 1.62 -6.61
CA VAL A 112 3.70 2.42 -7.76
C VAL A 112 5.15 2.16 -8.08
N TYR A 113 5.51 2.23 -9.35
CA TYR A 113 6.91 2.16 -9.79
C TYR A 113 7.12 2.94 -11.09
N PRO A 114 8.34 3.47 -11.33
CA PRO A 114 8.66 4.12 -12.59
C PRO A 114 8.83 3.08 -13.71
N LEU A 115 8.21 3.31 -14.86
CA LEU A 115 8.38 2.48 -16.06
C LEU A 115 9.80 2.59 -16.65
N ASN A 116 10.46 3.72 -16.36
CA ASN A 116 11.84 3.95 -16.70
C ASN A 116 12.58 4.45 -15.45
N GLY A 117 13.39 3.55 -14.85
CA GLY A 117 14.13 3.86 -13.62
C GLY A 117 15.18 4.96 -13.77
N SER A 118 15.59 5.31 -14.99
CA SER A 118 16.64 6.33 -15.24
C SER A 118 16.10 7.76 -15.28
N ASN A 119 14.87 7.97 -15.74
CA ASN A 119 14.29 9.32 -15.84
C ASN A 119 13.04 9.54 -14.98
N ARG A 120 12.39 8.45 -14.51
CA ARG A 120 11.26 8.48 -13.57
C ARG A 120 10.12 9.40 -14.02
N THR A 121 9.95 9.58 -15.34
CA THR A 121 8.93 10.48 -15.91
C THR A 121 7.62 9.78 -16.24
N GLU A 122 7.61 8.45 -16.23
CA GLU A 122 6.45 7.62 -16.57
C GLU A 122 6.28 6.54 -15.51
N TRP A 123 5.06 6.37 -15.03
CA TRP A 123 4.77 5.54 -13.86
C TRP A 123 3.67 4.52 -14.12
N ASN A 124 3.81 3.39 -13.43
CA ASN A 124 2.75 2.44 -13.19
C ASN A 124 2.06 2.75 -11.87
N ILE A 125 0.73 2.59 -11.85
CA ILE A 125 -0.03 2.39 -10.62
C ILE A 125 -0.66 0.98 -10.63
N GLY A 126 -0.34 0.21 -9.60
CA GLY A 126 -0.93 -1.10 -9.31
C GLY A 126 -1.95 -0.98 -8.19
N LEU A 127 -3.13 -1.57 -8.38
CA LEU A 127 -4.18 -1.61 -7.35
C LEU A 127 -4.70 -3.03 -7.20
N ASP A 128 -4.88 -3.46 -5.96
CA ASP A 128 -5.34 -4.80 -5.62
C ASP A 128 -6.85 -4.95 -5.88
N VAL A 129 -7.24 -6.06 -6.50
CA VAL A 129 -8.64 -6.35 -6.83
C VAL A 129 -9.50 -6.59 -5.59
N LEU A 130 -8.97 -7.20 -4.53
CA LEU A 130 -9.75 -7.47 -3.31
C LEU A 130 -10.09 -6.18 -2.57
N THR A 131 -9.09 -5.29 -2.45
CA THR A 131 -9.25 -3.95 -1.88
C THR A 131 -10.27 -3.12 -2.66
N MET A 132 -10.28 -3.25 -3.99
CA MET A 132 -11.13 -2.44 -4.86
C MET A 132 -12.53 -3.03 -5.11
N GLU A 133 -12.77 -4.29 -4.75
CA GLU A 133 -14.08 -4.94 -4.83
C GLU A 133 -15.04 -4.43 -3.74
N VAL A 134 -14.52 -3.91 -2.63
CA VAL A 134 -15.32 -3.42 -1.49
C VAL A 134 -16.27 -2.31 -1.94
N GLU A 135 -17.57 -2.51 -1.71
CA GLU A 135 -18.58 -1.47 -1.92
C GLU A 135 -18.44 -0.39 -0.83
N GLU A 136 -18.16 0.83 -1.25
CA GLU A 136 -17.99 1.94 -0.32
C GLU A 136 -19.35 2.54 0.11
N ALA A 137 -19.69 2.49 1.40
CA ALA A 137 -20.74 3.27 2.05
C ALA A 137 -20.29 4.70 2.36
N SER A 138 -21.28 5.58 2.56
CA SER A 138 -21.14 7.05 2.59
C SER A 138 -20.00 7.60 3.48
N ILE A 139 -19.05 8.29 2.84
CA ILE A 139 -17.93 9.01 3.49
C ILE A 139 -18.38 10.06 4.48
N GLN A 140 -19.62 10.55 4.39
CA GLN A 140 -20.12 11.54 5.35
C GLN A 140 -20.11 10.98 6.78
N ALA A 141 -20.26 9.65 6.94
CA ALA A 141 -20.08 8.97 8.22
C ALA A 141 -18.59 8.86 8.61
N SER A 142 -17.70 8.53 7.67
CA SER A 142 -16.26 8.37 7.90
C SER A 142 -15.51 9.70 8.12
N ILE A 143 -15.88 10.81 7.46
CA ILE A 143 -15.37 12.16 7.74
C ILE A 143 -15.69 12.57 9.19
N ASN A 144 -16.85 12.15 9.68
CA ASN A 144 -17.30 12.46 11.04
C ASN A 144 -16.82 11.44 12.08
N ASN A 145 -16.37 10.25 11.65
CA ASN A 145 -15.89 9.16 12.51
C ASN A 145 -14.96 8.19 11.75
N PRO A 146 -13.70 8.56 11.50
CA PRO A 146 -12.79 7.80 10.64
C PRO A 146 -12.46 6.40 11.17
N ASN A 147 -12.65 6.15 12.47
CA ASN A 147 -12.29 4.87 13.10
C ASN A 147 -13.42 3.82 13.08
N GLN A 148 -14.55 4.07 12.42
CA GLN A 148 -15.74 3.20 12.51
C GLN A 148 -16.42 2.84 11.18
N ASP A 149 -15.85 3.22 10.03
CA ASP A 149 -16.46 2.95 8.74
C ASP A 149 -15.47 2.24 7.80
N PRO A 150 -15.54 0.91 7.63
CA PRO A 150 -14.59 0.15 6.80
C PRO A 150 -14.67 0.49 5.30
N ASN A 151 -15.57 1.38 4.91
CA ASN A 151 -15.99 1.56 3.53
C ASN A 151 -15.31 2.72 2.78
N TYR A 152 -14.07 3.07 3.13
CA TYR A 152 -13.27 4.05 2.36
C TYR A 152 -11.94 3.47 1.87
N VAL A 153 -11.69 2.17 2.10
CA VAL A 153 -10.39 1.54 1.88
C VAL A 153 -9.90 1.68 0.43
N ALA A 154 -10.77 1.47 -0.56
CA ALA A 154 -10.41 1.57 -1.97
C ALA A 154 -9.95 2.99 -2.35
N SER A 155 -10.72 4.00 -1.94
CA SER A 155 -10.39 5.40 -2.19
C SER A 155 -9.16 5.86 -1.40
N PHE A 156 -9.01 5.39 -0.16
CA PHE A 156 -7.85 5.67 0.68
C PHE A 156 -6.57 5.07 0.11
N THR A 157 -6.56 3.79 -0.25
CA THR A 157 -5.42 3.15 -0.94
C THR A 157 -5.10 3.88 -2.24
N THR A 158 -6.11 4.27 -3.03
CA THR A 158 -5.88 5.04 -4.25
C THR A 158 -5.17 6.37 -3.99
N ILE A 159 -5.55 7.08 -2.92
CA ILE A 159 -4.94 8.36 -2.55
C ILE A 159 -3.55 8.15 -1.94
N HIS A 160 -3.36 7.10 -1.14
CA HIS A 160 -2.06 6.70 -0.59
C HIS A 160 -1.06 6.43 -1.74
N GLU A 161 -1.42 5.61 -2.72
CA GLU A 161 -0.55 5.34 -3.88
C GLU A 161 -0.28 6.61 -4.70
N TYR A 162 -1.25 7.52 -4.77
CA TYR A 162 -1.01 8.83 -5.36
C TYR A 162 -0.07 9.69 -4.51
N GLY A 163 -0.05 9.55 -3.18
CA GLY A 163 0.92 10.18 -2.29
C GLY A 163 2.35 9.86 -2.70
N HIS A 164 2.65 8.60 -3.00
CA HIS A 164 3.95 8.18 -3.54
C HIS A 164 4.25 8.83 -4.88
N LEU A 165 3.26 8.89 -5.79
CA LEU A 165 3.43 9.55 -7.08
C LEU A 165 3.65 11.07 -6.96
N LEU A 166 3.05 11.69 -5.96
CA LEU A 166 3.19 13.11 -5.67
C LEU A 166 4.59 13.43 -5.15
N SER A 167 5.16 12.58 -4.30
CA SER A 167 6.45 12.82 -3.63
C SER A 167 7.68 12.27 -4.35
N LEU A 168 7.50 11.35 -5.31
CA LEU A 168 8.62 10.62 -5.94
C LEU A 168 8.69 10.82 -7.46
N PHE A 169 7.93 11.77 -8.02
CA PHE A 169 8.03 12.09 -9.43
C PHE A 169 9.39 12.71 -9.78
N ALA A 170 9.78 12.68 -11.06
CA ALA A 170 11.11 13.11 -11.52
C ALA A 170 11.52 14.52 -11.05
N ASP A 171 10.57 15.44 -10.92
CA ASP A 171 10.86 16.82 -10.49
C ASP A 171 11.19 16.92 -8.99
N GLU A 172 10.86 15.90 -8.19
CA GLU A 172 11.18 15.81 -6.75
C GLU A 172 12.57 15.19 -6.50
N LEU A 173 13.26 14.73 -7.56
CA LEU A 173 14.45 13.89 -7.45
C LEU A 173 15.65 14.46 -8.22
N ASP A 174 16.82 14.51 -7.57
CA ASP A 174 18.10 14.65 -8.28
C ASP A 174 18.58 13.30 -8.78
N LEU A 175 18.23 12.98 -10.03
CA LEU A 175 18.61 11.72 -10.69
C LEU A 175 20.11 11.61 -10.98
N ASN A 176 20.87 12.70 -10.86
CA ASN A 176 22.30 12.75 -11.15
C ASN A 176 23.16 12.87 -9.87
N ALA A 177 22.54 12.89 -8.68
CA ALA A 177 23.24 12.98 -7.42
C ALA A 177 24.23 11.81 -7.26
N THR A 178 25.52 12.13 -7.14
CA THR A 178 26.57 11.14 -6.82
C THR A 178 26.82 11.02 -5.31
N ASN A 179 26.29 11.96 -4.53
CA ASN A 179 26.29 11.96 -3.08
C ASN A 179 24.99 12.62 -2.62
N CYS A 180 24.15 11.90 -1.89
CA CYS A 180 22.90 12.45 -1.41
C CYS A 180 23.10 13.13 -0.06
N THR A 181 22.86 14.44 0.00
CA THR A 181 22.87 15.20 1.26
C THR A 181 21.46 15.37 1.85
N ASN A 182 20.45 15.15 1.02
CA ASN A 182 19.04 15.17 1.38
C ASN A 182 18.59 13.75 1.73
N PHE A 183 17.31 13.58 2.00
CA PHE A 183 16.74 12.25 2.17
C PHE A 183 16.87 11.44 0.87
N GLU A 184 17.45 10.25 0.98
CA GLU A 184 17.54 9.29 -0.11
C GLU A 184 16.30 8.39 -0.11
N SER A 185 15.38 8.67 -1.02
CA SER A 185 14.17 7.87 -1.23
C SER A 185 14.50 6.52 -1.89
N THR A 186 13.52 5.61 -1.96
CA THR A 186 13.63 4.36 -2.75
C THR A 186 13.99 4.61 -4.20
N TYR A 187 13.62 5.79 -4.72
CA TYR A 187 13.93 6.20 -6.07
C TYR A 187 14.96 7.32 -6.10
N GLY A 188 15.91 7.39 -5.17
CA GLY A 188 17.05 8.31 -5.23
C GLY A 188 16.89 9.60 -4.42
N CYS A 189 17.87 10.49 -4.58
CA CYS A 189 18.01 11.67 -3.73
C CYS A 189 16.93 12.71 -4.00
N LEU A 190 16.29 13.22 -2.95
CA LEU A 190 15.35 14.33 -3.08
C LEU A 190 16.05 15.66 -3.37
N VAL A 191 15.41 16.54 -4.14
CA VAL A 191 15.85 17.93 -4.29
C VAL A 191 15.49 18.76 -3.05
N ASP A 192 16.17 19.89 -2.85
CA ASP A 192 15.99 20.74 -1.65
C ASP A 192 14.56 21.25 -1.45
N ASP A 193 13.84 21.52 -2.55
CA ASP A 193 12.47 22.01 -2.54
C ASP A 193 11.41 20.91 -2.69
N ALA A 194 11.82 19.64 -2.64
CA ALA A 194 10.90 18.51 -2.68
C ALA A 194 9.99 18.53 -1.44
N ILE A 195 8.70 18.24 -1.64
CA ILE A 195 7.75 18.28 -0.52
C ILE A 195 8.05 17.17 0.51
N LEU A 196 8.49 16.01 0.04
CA LEU A 196 8.90 14.92 0.91
C LEU A 196 10.18 15.24 1.67
N GLN A 197 11.06 16.08 1.10
CA GLN A 197 12.26 16.54 1.82
C GLN A 197 11.86 17.44 2.98
N ALA A 198 10.97 18.42 2.75
CA ALA A 198 10.45 19.28 3.81
C ALA A 198 9.72 18.47 4.90
N TYR A 199 8.94 17.47 4.51
CA TYR A 199 8.25 16.57 5.45
C TYR A 199 9.24 15.74 6.27
N TYR A 200 10.27 15.18 5.62
CA TYR A 200 11.34 14.44 6.30
C TYR A 200 12.08 15.32 7.32
N ASP A 201 12.45 16.53 6.93
CA ASP A 201 13.17 17.46 7.80
C ASP A 201 12.38 17.82 9.06
N GLU A 202 11.06 17.98 8.92
CA GLU A 202 10.19 18.36 10.03
C GLU A 202 9.90 17.18 10.98
N PHE A 203 9.68 15.98 10.46
CA PHE A 203 9.12 14.88 11.26
C PHE A 203 10.04 13.68 11.49
N TRP A 204 11.14 13.55 10.72
CA TRP A 204 11.98 12.35 10.73
C TRP A 204 13.47 12.61 10.96
N ALA A 205 14.01 13.71 10.42
CA ALA A 205 15.46 13.95 10.39
C ALA A 205 16.15 13.88 11.77
N ALA A 206 15.47 14.33 12.83
CA ALA A 206 16.01 14.33 14.19
C ALA A 206 16.25 12.92 14.75
N ASP A 207 15.42 11.94 14.36
CA ASP A 207 15.42 10.58 14.90
C ASP A 207 15.83 9.52 13.86
N TYR A 208 16.21 9.94 12.64
CA TYR A 208 16.42 9.02 11.52
C TYR A 208 17.58 8.03 11.74
N ASP A 209 18.69 8.47 12.36
CA ASP A 209 19.80 7.57 12.70
C ASP A 209 19.38 6.48 13.71
N GLU A 210 18.49 6.83 14.64
CA GLU A 210 17.93 5.87 15.58
C GLU A 210 16.96 4.93 14.87
N TYR A 211 16.12 5.45 13.97
CA TYR A 211 15.26 4.65 13.11
C TYR A 211 16.06 3.61 12.33
N LEU A 212 17.16 4.00 11.66
CA LEU A 212 18.04 3.08 10.94
C LEU A 212 18.67 2.02 11.86
N THR A 213 19.02 2.41 13.09
CA THR A 213 19.53 1.48 14.11
C THR A 213 18.47 0.44 14.50
N VAL A 214 17.21 0.85 14.68
CA VAL A 214 16.10 -0.06 14.97
C VAL A 214 15.81 -0.95 13.76
N LEU A 215 15.76 -0.38 12.56
CA LEU A 215 15.57 -1.11 11.31
C LEU A 215 16.60 -2.22 11.15
N GLY A 216 17.88 -1.95 11.41
CA GLY A 216 18.93 -2.96 11.37
C GLY A 216 18.79 -4.08 12.41
N GLN A 217 18.03 -3.86 13.50
CA GLN A 217 17.79 -4.85 14.55
C GLN A 217 16.58 -5.74 14.27
N VAL A 218 15.49 -5.14 13.78
CA VAL A 218 14.19 -5.84 13.61
C VAL A 218 13.89 -6.23 12.16
N GLY A 219 14.59 -5.65 11.19
CA GLY A 219 14.36 -5.84 9.76
C GLY A 219 13.10 -5.13 9.25
N GLN A 220 12.88 -5.19 7.93
CA GLN A 220 11.75 -4.55 7.25
C GLN A 220 10.39 -5.03 7.77
N ASP A 221 10.26 -6.33 8.07
CA ASP A 221 9.00 -6.90 8.54
C ASP A 221 8.61 -6.44 9.96
N GLY A 222 9.59 -6.00 10.76
CA GLY A 222 9.39 -5.61 12.16
C GLY A 222 9.41 -4.10 12.43
N ILE A 223 9.84 -3.28 11.47
CA ILE A 223 10.14 -1.87 11.72
C ILE A 223 8.89 -1.07 12.04
N SER A 224 7.80 -1.27 11.30
CA SER A 224 6.53 -0.58 11.53
C SER A 224 6.02 -0.78 12.96
N ASP A 225 6.06 -2.03 13.46
CA ASP A 225 5.68 -2.34 14.84
C ASP A 225 6.61 -1.68 15.86
N ALA A 226 7.92 -1.89 15.68
CA ALA A 226 8.93 -1.43 16.62
C ALA A 226 8.98 0.11 16.73
N TRP A 227 8.79 0.81 15.60
CA TRP A 227 8.83 2.25 15.55
C TRP A 227 7.53 2.88 16.04
N TYR A 228 6.38 2.33 15.64
CA TYR A 228 5.06 2.80 16.10
C TYR A 228 4.90 2.66 17.62
N ASP A 229 5.33 1.54 18.22
CA ASP A 229 5.14 1.27 19.65
C ASP A 229 5.93 2.25 20.56
N ARG A 230 6.88 3.02 20.02
CA ARG A 230 7.63 4.06 20.75
C ARG A 230 6.80 5.31 20.99
N ASP A 231 6.09 5.77 19.97
CA ASP A 231 5.16 6.89 20.05
C ASP A 231 3.98 6.71 19.09
N PRO A 232 2.93 5.99 19.52
CA PRO A 232 1.72 5.80 18.72
C PRO A 232 1.02 7.10 18.32
N SER A 233 1.26 8.21 19.04
CA SER A 233 0.63 9.51 18.75
C SER A 233 1.34 10.31 17.66
N ALA A 234 2.46 9.78 17.15
CA ALA A 234 3.23 10.38 16.06
C ALA A 234 2.78 9.93 14.67
N PHE A 235 1.96 8.89 14.54
CA PHE A 235 1.64 8.28 13.25
C PHE A 235 0.13 8.16 13.05
N THR A 236 -0.32 8.39 11.82
CA THR A 236 -1.74 8.24 11.46
C THR A 236 -2.21 6.80 11.50
N THR A 237 -1.30 5.86 11.25
CA THR A 237 -1.50 4.42 11.33
C THR A 237 -0.19 3.75 11.77
N ARG A 238 -0.27 2.48 12.17
CA ARG A 238 0.91 1.65 12.38
C ARG A 238 1.76 1.54 11.12
N TYR A 239 1.12 1.38 9.96
CA TYR A 239 1.79 1.29 8.66
C TYR A 239 2.58 2.56 8.30
N ALA A 240 2.09 3.74 8.68
CA ALA A 240 2.84 5.00 8.52
C ALA A 240 4.20 5.00 9.24
N ALA A 241 4.40 4.15 10.26
CA ALA A 241 5.70 4.04 10.93
C ALA A 241 6.72 3.16 10.17
N THR A 242 6.37 2.67 8.97
CA THR A 242 7.26 1.83 8.16
C THR A 242 8.50 2.60 7.73
N ASP A 243 8.34 3.76 7.10
CA ASP A 243 9.42 4.66 6.68
C ASP A 243 8.86 6.07 6.37
N PRO A 244 9.71 7.09 6.11
CA PRO A 244 9.25 8.44 5.82
C PRO A 244 8.33 8.59 4.59
N GLN A 245 8.47 7.74 3.57
CA GLN A 245 7.66 7.79 2.35
C GLN A 245 6.26 7.23 2.63
N GLU A 246 6.16 6.12 3.37
CA GLU A 246 4.87 5.56 3.77
C GLU A 246 4.14 6.48 4.73
N ASP A 247 4.86 7.11 5.67
CA ASP A 247 4.29 8.12 6.57
C ASP A 247 3.72 9.33 5.81
N PHE A 248 4.46 9.83 4.82
CA PHE A 248 4.01 10.92 3.96
C PHE A 248 2.73 10.53 3.18
N SER A 249 2.74 9.36 2.55
CA SER A 249 1.62 8.88 1.72
C SER A 249 0.36 8.59 2.55
N GLU A 250 0.51 7.96 3.71
CA GLU A 250 -0.55 7.76 4.70
C GLU A 250 -1.11 9.09 5.22
N SER A 251 -0.22 10.00 5.63
CA SER A 251 -0.62 11.31 6.16
C SER A 251 -1.31 12.16 5.10
N PHE A 252 -0.87 12.10 3.84
CA PHE A 252 -1.55 12.77 2.73
C PHE A 252 -2.95 12.20 2.50
N ALA A 253 -3.11 10.87 2.50
CA ALA A 253 -4.41 10.24 2.40
C ALA A 253 -5.34 10.69 3.54
N TRP A 254 -4.85 10.67 4.78
CA TRP A 254 -5.63 11.15 5.92
C TRP A 254 -5.92 12.65 5.90
N PHE A 255 -5.02 13.48 5.38
CA PHE A 255 -5.28 14.89 5.12
C PHE A 255 -6.47 15.05 4.17
N VAL A 256 -6.55 14.23 3.12
CA VAL A 256 -7.70 14.24 2.21
C VAL A 256 -8.98 13.80 2.91
N PHE A 257 -8.97 12.78 3.76
CA PHE A 257 -10.18 12.25 4.40
C PHE A 257 -10.65 13.02 5.65
N ARG A 258 -9.74 13.53 6.49
CA ARG A 258 -10.09 14.17 7.77
C ARG A 258 -10.37 15.65 7.63
N ASN A 259 -11.17 16.18 8.55
CA ASN A 259 -11.24 17.63 8.74
C ASN A 259 -9.92 18.13 9.35
N PRO A 260 -9.60 19.43 9.23
CA PRO A 260 -8.42 19.98 9.89
C PRO A 260 -8.41 19.58 11.38
N PRO A 261 -7.32 18.99 11.88
CA PRO A 261 -7.23 18.64 13.28
C PRO A 261 -7.23 19.90 14.15
N THR A 262 -7.68 19.76 15.40
CA THR A 262 -7.75 20.86 16.38
C THR A 262 -6.77 20.72 17.53
N GLU A 263 -6.19 19.53 17.71
CA GLU A 263 -5.16 19.30 18.70
C GLU A 263 -3.77 19.54 18.07
N ASN A 264 -2.71 19.21 18.81
CA ASN A 264 -1.34 19.47 18.40
C ASN A 264 -0.43 18.27 18.66
N THR A 265 -0.94 17.05 18.46
CA THR A 265 -0.11 15.84 18.42
C THR A 265 0.85 15.91 17.21
N ILE A 266 1.86 15.05 17.18
CA ILE A 266 2.75 14.96 16.00
C ILE A 266 1.95 14.50 14.77
N GLU A 267 1.02 13.55 14.94
CA GLU A 267 0.06 13.17 13.89
C GLU A 267 -0.71 14.38 13.34
N ASP A 268 -1.25 15.24 14.21
CA ASP A 268 -2.00 16.42 13.78
C ASP A 268 -1.12 17.46 13.08
N GLN A 269 0.13 17.61 13.51
CA GLN A 269 1.11 18.47 12.84
C GLN A 269 1.41 17.97 11.42
N LYS A 270 1.56 16.65 11.23
CA LYS A 270 1.72 16.02 9.90
C LYS A 270 0.52 16.26 8.98
N LEU A 271 -0.70 16.21 9.52
CA LEU A 271 -1.90 16.57 8.73
C LEU A 271 -1.95 18.08 8.42
N ASN A 272 -1.49 18.91 9.36
CA ASN A 272 -1.45 20.37 9.20
C ASN A 272 -0.38 20.83 8.19
N PHE A 273 0.74 20.12 8.07
CA PHE A 273 1.80 20.37 7.10
C PHE A 273 1.27 20.62 5.68
N PHE A 274 0.33 19.81 5.22
CA PHE A 274 -0.22 19.94 3.87
C PHE A 274 -1.05 21.22 3.64
N TYR A 275 -1.52 21.89 4.69
CA TYR A 275 -2.25 23.16 4.55
C TYR A 275 -1.35 24.34 4.18
N ASP A 276 -0.03 24.22 4.36
CA ASP A 276 0.93 25.23 3.92
C ASP A 276 1.12 25.22 2.39
N TYR A 277 0.64 24.17 1.72
CA TYR A 277 0.69 24.01 0.27
C TYR A 277 -0.70 24.24 -0.35
N LEU A 278 -0.99 25.48 -0.76
CA LEU A 278 -2.31 25.87 -1.32
C LEU A 278 -2.76 24.97 -2.48
N ASP A 279 -1.82 24.52 -3.30
CA ASP A 279 -2.04 23.59 -4.40
C ASP A 279 -2.58 22.24 -3.92
N LEU A 280 -2.08 21.74 -2.79
CA LEU A 280 -2.56 20.49 -2.17
C LEU A 280 -3.90 20.68 -1.47
N VAL A 281 -4.18 21.85 -0.90
CA VAL A 281 -5.51 22.19 -0.37
C VAL A 281 -6.56 22.19 -1.49
N ALA A 282 -6.23 22.74 -2.66
CA ALA A 282 -7.09 22.70 -3.84
C ALA A 282 -7.28 21.27 -4.37
N LEU A 283 -6.19 20.47 -4.41
CA LEU A 283 -6.24 19.06 -4.81
C LEU A 283 -7.13 18.24 -3.87
N ARG A 284 -6.93 18.37 -2.55
CA ARG A 284 -7.77 17.76 -1.51
C ARG A 284 -9.24 18.09 -1.72
N THR A 285 -9.57 19.36 -1.97
CA THR A 285 -10.96 19.78 -2.21
C THR A 285 -11.57 19.05 -3.40
N THR A 286 -10.78 18.91 -4.48
CA THR A 286 -11.22 18.21 -5.70
C THR A 286 -11.41 16.71 -5.45
N MET A 287 -10.44 16.05 -4.83
CA MET A 287 -10.51 14.62 -4.46
C MET A 287 -11.71 14.34 -3.57
N ARG A 288 -11.88 15.11 -2.47
CA ARG A 288 -13.01 14.96 -1.55
C ARG A 288 -14.35 15.14 -2.25
N GLN A 289 -14.47 16.13 -3.15
CA GLN A 289 -15.70 16.38 -3.87
C GLN A 289 -16.07 15.18 -4.76
N TYR A 290 -15.09 14.57 -5.44
CA TYR A 290 -15.34 13.35 -6.21
C TYR A 290 -15.82 12.21 -5.31
N ILE A 291 -15.10 11.97 -4.22
CA ILE A 291 -15.37 10.90 -3.27
C ILE A 291 -16.80 11.09 -2.73
N ILE A 292 -17.15 12.26 -2.19
CA ILE A 292 -18.49 12.57 -1.64
C ILE A 292 -19.64 12.37 -2.64
N ASN A 293 -19.45 12.74 -3.91
CA ASN A 293 -20.53 12.65 -4.90
C ASN A 293 -20.72 11.25 -5.49
N ASN A 294 -19.66 10.43 -5.49
CA ASN A 294 -19.68 9.12 -6.14
C ASN A 294 -19.77 7.95 -5.16
N ILE A 295 -19.73 8.25 -3.86
CA ILE A 295 -20.09 7.32 -2.78
C ILE A 295 -21.44 7.78 -2.23
N ALA A 296 -22.51 7.42 -2.93
CA ALA A 296 -23.87 7.78 -2.52
C ALA A 296 -24.24 7.12 -1.17
N PRO A 297 -25.10 7.75 -0.34
CA PRO A 297 -25.68 7.07 0.81
C PRO A 297 -26.49 5.86 0.36
N SER A 298 -26.23 4.71 0.98
CA SER A 298 -26.93 3.45 0.73
C SER A 298 -28.46 3.67 0.79
N PRO A 299 -29.25 3.25 -0.23
CA PRO A 299 -30.68 3.14 -0.06
C PRO A 299 -30.98 2.10 1.02
N ALA A 300 -32.00 2.36 1.85
CA ALA A 300 -32.38 1.48 2.96
C ALA A 300 -32.41 0.00 2.52
N PRO A 301 -31.93 -0.94 3.37
CA PRO A 301 -31.78 -2.33 2.99
C PRO A 301 -33.09 -2.89 2.44
N VAL A 302 -33.01 -3.46 1.24
CA VAL A 302 -34.12 -4.21 0.65
C VAL A 302 -34.45 -5.37 1.59
N PRO A 303 -35.71 -5.54 2.04
CA PRO A 303 -36.07 -6.64 2.93
C PRO A 303 -35.73 -7.97 2.27
N VAL A 304 -34.78 -8.71 2.85
CA VAL A 304 -34.47 -10.08 2.43
C VAL A 304 -35.65 -10.98 2.84
N PRO A 305 -36.25 -11.78 1.94
CA PRO A 305 -37.27 -12.73 2.32
C PRO A 305 -36.70 -13.72 3.32
N SER A 306 -37.37 -13.90 4.47
CA SER A 306 -36.93 -14.82 5.52
C SER A 306 -36.86 -16.24 4.97
N VAL A 307 -35.66 -16.77 4.79
CA VAL A 307 -35.45 -18.21 4.63
C VAL A 307 -35.39 -18.80 6.04
N ASN A 308 -36.42 -19.55 6.40
CA ASN A 308 -36.48 -20.31 7.64
C ASN A 308 -35.31 -21.29 7.72
N GLY A 309 -34.42 -21.12 8.70
CA GLY A 309 -33.45 -22.15 9.08
C GLY A 309 -32.20 -21.57 9.75
N ASN A 310 -32.15 -21.68 11.07
CA ASN A 310 -30.99 -21.39 11.93
C ASN A 310 -29.64 -21.76 11.30
N VAL A 311 -28.82 -20.75 10.96
CA VAL A 311 -27.35 -20.75 11.13
C VAL A 311 -26.88 -19.31 11.36
N ILE A 312 -26.48 -19.04 12.61
CA ILE A 312 -25.45 -18.11 13.09
C ILE A 312 -25.45 -16.69 12.48
N GLY A 313 -26.12 -15.77 13.18
CA GLY A 313 -25.78 -14.35 13.13
C GLY A 313 -24.47 -14.10 13.89
N SER A 314 -23.39 -13.94 13.15
CA SER A 314 -22.16 -13.28 13.61
C SER A 314 -21.50 -12.62 12.40
N ALA A 315 -22.13 -11.57 11.87
CA ALA A 315 -21.50 -10.68 10.91
C ALA A 315 -20.59 -9.71 11.68
N LEU A 316 -19.32 -10.10 11.77
CA LEU A 316 -18.13 -9.27 11.59
C LEU A 316 -18.20 -7.83 12.16
N ASN A 317 -17.86 -7.71 13.46
CA ASN A 317 -17.14 -6.53 13.94
C ASN A 317 -15.72 -6.62 13.38
N VAL A 318 -15.45 -6.00 12.24
CA VAL A 318 -14.09 -5.89 11.70
C VAL A 318 -13.44 -4.66 12.35
N ASN A 319 -12.49 -4.89 13.25
CA ASN A 319 -11.59 -3.84 13.74
C ASN A 319 -10.53 -3.57 12.66
N LEU A 320 -10.22 -2.31 12.37
CA LEU A 320 -9.09 -1.95 11.49
C LEU A 320 -7.75 -2.52 12.00
N ASP A 321 -7.62 -2.70 13.32
CA ASP A 321 -6.47 -3.40 13.90
C ASP A 321 -6.42 -4.90 13.58
N ASP A 322 -7.51 -5.53 13.14
CA ASP A 322 -7.56 -6.95 12.78
C ASP A 322 -7.21 -7.18 11.30
N ILE A 323 -7.37 -6.17 10.44
CA ILE A 323 -6.88 -6.22 9.04
C ILE A 323 -5.35 -6.15 9.04
N HIS A 324 -4.74 -5.31 9.89
CA HIS A 324 -3.28 -5.22 10.03
C HIS A 324 -2.64 -6.36 10.86
N ARG A 325 -3.43 -7.22 11.50
CA ARG A 325 -2.93 -8.30 12.39
C ARG A 325 -2.57 -9.60 11.66
N GLN A 326 -2.84 -9.72 10.35
CA GLN A 326 -2.74 -11.00 9.65
C GLN A 326 -1.35 -11.37 9.10
N CYS A 327 -0.29 -10.63 9.46
CA CYS A 327 1.10 -11.08 9.32
C CYS A 327 1.72 -11.66 10.61
N GLY A 328 0.91 -11.97 11.63
CA GLY A 328 1.37 -12.57 12.89
C GLY A 328 1.29 -14.10 12.94
N LEU A 329 2.43 -14.77 12.73
CA LEU A 329 2.61 -16.21 12.92
C LEU A 329 2.03 -16.72 14.25
N LYS A 330 1.25 -17.81 14.17
CA LYS A 330 0.71 -18.57 15.31
C LYS A 330 1.81 -18.94 16.30
N LYS A 331 1.68 -18.49 17.55
CA LYS A 331 2.40 -19.10 18.67
C LYS A 331 1.79 -20.47 18.95
N ALA A 332 2.54 -21.54 18.69
CA ALA A 332 2.16 -22.90 19.08
C ALA A 332 1.94 -22.96 20.59
N ALA A 333 0.79 -23.49 21.00
CA ALA A 333 0.49 -23.78 22.40
C ALA A 333 1.02 -25.17 22.77
N ARG A 334 2.05 -25.16 23.63
CA ARG A 334 2.66 -26.27 24.40
C ARG A 334 3.40 -27.37 23.65
#